data_AF-A0A846H4M9-F1
#
_entry.id   AF-A0A846H4M9-F1
#
_cell.length_a   1.000
_cell.length_b   1.000
_cell.length_c   1.000
_cell.angle_alpha   90.00
_cell.angle_beta   90.00
_cell.angle_gamma   90.00
#
_symmetry.space_group_name_H-M   'P 1'
#
loop_
_entity.id
_entity.type
_entity.pdbx_description
1 polymer ?
#
loop_
_entity_poly.entity_id
_entity_poly.type
_entity_poly.pdbx_seq_one_letter_code
_entity_poly.pdbx_strand_id
1 'polypeptide(L)'
;VGQLSSTDEQRTEVFVNPYTGKIIGERISDKTLIGMLLELHYSLMAGETGTIIVGIAAFLMCILTITGLVLWPGWRKLIAGFKIKLDAHPQRANFDIHKVAGIITVVFLFFTGFTGFCWNFYDLTEPIIYAVTFTPKPSELVSKPIPGKSTLGLTEQLKIANAALPGAVTKSIYFPDKPEDALQIRMKLPQDSSDYGDSNVYLDQYSGEVLRVDNALKMRLGSRVLNSFTPLHYGTFGGLPTRILYVFVGLAPLILFLTGFLMYLYRHWTKRPIKNNIYTTSN
;
A
#
# COMPACT_ATOMS: atom_id res chain seq x y z
N VAL A 1 -10.03 16.94 7.66
CA VAL A 1 -8.80 16.89 8.49
C VAL A 1 -7.75 17.65 7.72
N GLY A 2 -7.39 18.85 8.17
CA GLY A 2 -6.27 19.59 7.59
C GLY A 2 -4.97 19.01 8.13
N GLN A 3 -3.97 18.82 7.27
CA GLN A 3 -2.61 18.52 7.69
C GLN A 3 -1.88 19.85 7.76
N LEU A 4 -1.37 20.20 8.94
CA LEU A 4 -0.45 21.31 9.11
C LEU A 4 0.85 20.70 9.61
N SER A 5 1.91 20.78 8.81
CA SER A 5 3.27 20.52 9.28
C SER A 5 3.68 21.73 10.12
N SER A 6 3.90 21.51 11.42
CA SER A 6 4.64 22.48 12.23
C SER A 6 6.13 22.18 12.08
N THR A 7 6.96 23.08 12.61
CA THR A 7 8.43 23.09 12.54
C THR A 7 9.13 21.86 13.15
N ASP A 8 8.39 20.94 13.76
CA ASP A 8 8.84 19.59 14.09
C ASP A 8 8.24 18.63 13.06
N GLU A 9 9.01 17.65 12.57
CA GLU A 9 8.62 16.61 11.59
C GLU A 9 7.38 15.75 11.97
N GLN A 10 6.64 16.11 13.01
CA GLN A 10 5.46 15.42 13.51
C GLN A 10 4.18 15.93 12.83
N ARG A 11 3.44 14.99 12.25
CA ARG A 11 2.16 15.28 11.62
C ARG A 11 1.08 15.49 12.69
N THR A 12 0.50 16.69 12.69
CA THR A 12 -0.59 17.07 13.60
C THR A 12 -1.93 17.03 12.87
N GLU A 13 -2.89 16.31 13.43
CA GLU A 13 -4.26 16.25 12.96
C GLU A 13 -5.16 17.12 13.85
N VAL A 14 -5.77 18.12 13.24
CA VAL A 14 -6.69 19.03 13.90
C VAL A 14 -8.12 18.76 13.43
N PHE A 15 -9.02 18.58 14.40
CA PHE A 15 -10.45 18.41 14.18
C PHE A 15 -11.13 19.75 14.40
N VAL A 16 -11.89 20.21 13.39
CA VAL A 16 -12.53 21.52 13.39
C VAL A 16 -14.03 21.33 13.19
N ASN A 17 -14.83 22.02 13.99
CA ASN A 17 -16.27 22.07 13.80
C ASN A 17 -16.57 22.83 12.49
N PRO A 18 -17.24 22.21 11.51
CA PRO A 18 -17.44 22.80 10.20
C PRO A 18 -18.37 24.02 10.19
N TYR A 19 -19.20 24.20 11.22
CA TYR A 19 -20.16 25.30 11.32
C TYR A 19 -19.61 26.51 12.09
N THR A 20 -18.75 26.26 13.09
CA THR A 20 -18.25 27.33 13.97
C THR A 20 -16.79 27.65 13.76
N GLY A 21 -16.04 26.82 13.03
CA GLY A 21 -14.59 26.94 12.88
C GLY A 21 -13.80 26.63 14.16
N LYS A 22 -14.48 26.23 15.25
CA LYS A 22 -13.82 25.93 16.52
C LYS A 22 -13.03 24.62 16.42
N ILE A 23 -11.79 24.62 16.90
CA ILE A 23 -11.02 23.39 17.11
C ILE A 23 -11.70 22.57 18.21
N ILE A 24 -12.10 21.35 17.87
CA ILE A 24 -12.78 20.40 18.76
C ILE A 24 -11.86 19.28 19.26
N GLY A 25 -10.64 19.22 18.73
CA GLY A 25 -9.61 18.30 19.18
C GLY A 25 -8.37 18.39 18.30
N GLU A 26 -7.26 17.92 18.84
CA GLU A 26 -5.99 17.79 18.14
C GLU A 26 -5.31 16.49 18.57
N ARG A 27 -4.54 15.90 17.66
CA ARG A 27 -3.67 14.76 17.98
C ARG A 27 -2.43 14.78 17.11
N ILE A 28 -1.34 14.24 17.63
CA ILE A 28 -0.14 13.94 16.87
C ILE A 28 -0.35 12.55 16.26
N SER A 29 -0.55 12.45 14.94
CA SER A 29 -0.93 11.19 14.29
C SER A 29 0.11 10.10 14.50
N ASP A 30 1.38 10.49 14.49
CA ASP A 30 2.51 9.57 14.48
C ASP A 30 2.70 8.89 15.85
N LYS A 31 2.22 9.53 16.91
CA LYS A 31 2.23 9.00 18.29
C LYS A 31 1.02 8.14 18.62
N THR A 32 0.08 7.98 17.69
CA THR A 32 -1.06 7.06 17.89
C THR A 32 -0.62 5.62 17.62
N LEU A 33 -1.29 4.64 18.23
CA LEU A 33 -1.02 3.22 17.96
C LEU A 33 -1.07 2.90 16.45
N ILE A 34 -2.02 3.49 15.72
CA ILE A 34 -2.14 3.30 14.27
C ILE A 34 -0.99 3.97 13.52
N GLY A 35 -0.58 5.17 13.93
CA GLY A 35 0.58 5.87 13.37
C GLY A 35 1.86 5.05 13.56
N MET A 36 2.12 4.59 14.78
CA MET A 36 3.27 3.75 15.11
C MET A 36 3.27 2.43 14.34
N LEU A 37 2.12 1.76 14.23
CA LEU A 37 2.01 0.52 13.46
C LEU A 37 2.23 0.74 11.97
N LEU A 38 1.76 1.87 11.42
CA LEU A 38 1.98 2.24 10.03
C LEU A 38 3.47 2.51 9.79
N GLU A 39 4.12 3.29 10.65
CA GLU A 39 5.55 3.57 10.58
C GLU A 39 6.39 2.30 10.69
N LEU A 40 6.07 1.41 11.62
CA LEU A 40 6.67 0.08 11.69
C LEU A 40 6.46 -0.71 10.39
N HIS A 41 5.26 -0.64 9.79
CA HIS A 41 4.92 -1.40 8.60
C HIS A 41 5.67 -0.95 7.34
N TYR A 42 5.81 0.36 7.11
CA TYR A 42 6.46 0.86 5.88
C TYR A 42 7.96 1.14 6.05
N SER A 43 8.44 1.44 7.26
CA SER A 43 9.84 1.82 7.49
C SER A 43 10.49 1.16 8.69
N LEU A 44 9.87 0.18 9.36
CA LEU A 44 10.41 -0.44 10.58
C LEU A 44 10.77 0.58 11.68
N MET A 45 10.20 1.79 11.64
CA MET A 45 10.59 2.93 12.48
C MET A 45 12.10 3.29 12.37
N ALA A 46 12.72 2.99 11.23
CA ALA A 46 14.14 3.21 10.95
C ALA A 46 14.36 4.21 9.80
N GLY A 47 13.39 5.10 9.57
CA GLY A 47 13.43 6.13 8.54
C GLY A 47 13.70 5.57 7.15
N GLU A 48 14.51 6.28 6.37
CA GLU A 48 14.85 5.91 4.99
C GLU A 48 15.47 4.51 4.86
N THR A 49 16.35 4.14 5.81
CA THR A 49 16.98 2.81 5.79
C THR A 49 15.94 1.71 5.89
N GLY A 50 14.95 1.89 6.78
CA GLY A 50 13.89 0.92 6.93
C GLY A 50 12.92 0.89 5.75
N THR A 51 12.61 2.03 5.13
CA THR A 51 11.85 2.12 3.87
C THR A 51 12.52 1.27 2.77
N ILE A 52 13.85 1.38 2.62
CA ILE A 52 14.62 0.58 1.66
C ILE A 52 14.53 -0.92 2.00
N ILE A 53 14.73 -1.28 3.27
CA ILE A 53 14.67 -2.68 3.73
C ILE A 53 13.29 -3.28 3.45
N VAL A 54 12.21 -2.58 3.80
CA VAL A 54 10.83 -3.02 3.57
C VAL A 54 10.53 -3.12 2.08
N GLY A 55 10.99 -2.16 1.28
CA GLY A 55 10.88 -2.21 -0.18
C GLY A 55 11.54 -3.47 -0.76
N ILE A 56 12.78 -3.77 -0.36
CA ILE A 56 13.48 -5.00 -0.79
C ILE A 56 12.73 -6.25 -0.31
N ALA A 57 12.25 -6.26 0.94
CA ALA A 57 11.47 -7.37 1.47
C ALA A 57 10.17 -7.61 0.68
N ALA A 58 9.50 -6.53 0.26
CA ALA A 58 8.29 -6.59 -0.58
C ALA A 58 8.60 -7.17 -1.97
N PHE A 59 9.74 -6.81 -2.56
CA PHE A 59 10.21 -7.41 -3.81
C PHE A 59 10.53 -8.91 -3.66
N LEU A 60 11.25 -9.27 -2.61
CA LEU A 60 11.54 -10.68 -2.29
C LEU A 60 10.27 -11.48 -2.04
N MET A 61 9.24 -10.87 -1.41
CA MET A 61 7.93 -11.49 -1.25
C MET A 61 7.25 -11.77 -2.61
N CYS A 62 7.40 -10.90 -3.60
CA CYS A 62 6.93 -11.16 -4.97
C CYS A 62 7.64 -12.39 -5.58
N ILE A 63 8.95 -12.52 -5.37
CA ILE A 63 9.70 -13.69 -5.83
C ILE A 63 9.26 -14.95 -5.07
N LEU A 64 9.06 -14.87 -3.76
CA LEU A 64 8.61 -16.00 -2.94
C LEU A 64 7.21 -16.47 -3.34
N THR A 65 6.30 -15.56 -3.68
CA THR A 65 4.94 -15.91 -4.15
C THR A 65 4.98 -16.55 -5.53
N ILE A 66 5.78 -16.04 -6.47
CA ILE A 66 5.98 -16.67 -7.78
C ILE A 66 6.60 -18.07 -7.64
N THR A 67 7.67 -18.19 -6.85
CA THR A 67 8.35 -19.49 -6.65
C THR A 67 7.45 -20.48 -5.92
N GLY A 68 6.71 -20.05 -4.89
CA GLY A 68 5.71 -20.85 -4.19
C GLY A 68 4.58 -21.33 -5.12
N LEU A 69 4.12 -20.47 -6.03
CA LEU A 69 3.15 -20.82 -7.06
C LEU A 69 3.71 -21.91 -7.97
N VAL A 70 4.92 -21.73 -8.53
CA VAL A 70 5.55 -22.71 -9.44
C VAL A 70 5.79 -24.06 -8.75
N LEU A 71 6.22 -24.05 -7.49
CA LEU A 71 6.54 -25.26 -6.73
C LEU A 71 5.30 -25.93 -6.10
N TRP A 72 4.10 -25.39 -6.29
CA TRP A 72 2.91 -25.89 -5.63
C TRP A 72 2.57 -27.33 -6.08
N PRO A 73 2.49 -28.31 -5.16
CA PRO A 73 2.29 -29.72 -5.51
C PRO A 73 0.93 -30.01 -6.15
N GLY A 74 -0.03 -29.08 -6.05
CA GLY A 74 -1.36 -29.19 -6.62
C GLY A 74 -1.37 -29.25 -8.16
N TRP A 75 -0.33 -28.77 -8.84
CA TRP A 75 -0.22 -28.90 -10.30
C TRP A 75 -0.22 -30.34 -10.80
N ARG A 76 0.27 -31.28 -9.98
CA ARG A 76 0.24 -32.71 -10.32
C ARG A 76 -1.12 -33.34 -10.00
N LYS A 77 -1.73 -32.94 -8.89
CA LYS A 77 -3.04 -33.45 -8.40
C LYS A 77 -3.75 -32.37 -7.59
N LEU A 78 -4.70 -31.67 -8.19
CA LEU A 78 -5.36 -30.49 -7.59
C LEU A 78 -5.99 -30.78 -6.21
N ILE A 79 -6.77 -31.86 -6.11
CA ILE A 79 -7.44 -32.26 -4.84
C ILE A 79 -6.41 -32.50 -3.74
N ALA A 80 -5.28 -33.14 -4.05
CA ALA A 80 -4.21 -33.38 -3.10
C ALA A 80 -3.46 -32.08 -2.74
N GLY A 81 -3.44 -31.09 -3.63
CA GLY A 81 -2.92 -29.75 -3.40
C GLY A 81 -3.65 -29.02 -2.28
N PHE A 82 -4.97 -29.11 -2.23
CA PHE A 82 -5.81 -28.45 -1.22
C PHE A 82 -6.09 -29.29 0.05
N LYS A 83 -5.73 -30.57 0.05
CA LYS A 83 -5.95 -31.44 1.22
C LYS A 83 -4.98 -31.11 2.36
N ILE A 84 -5.51 -30.92 3.57
CA ILE A 84 -4.74 -30.81 4.82
C ILE A 84 -4.96 -32.06 5.67
N LYS A 85 -3.89 -32.75 6.06
CA LYS A 85 -3.94 -33.88 7.00
C LYS A 85 -3.41 -33.46 8.37
N LEU A 86 -4.31 -32.99 9.23
CA LEU A 86 -3.96 -32.53 10.59
C LEU A 86 -3.69 -33.69 11.55
N ASP A 87 -4.19 -34.88 11.23
CA ASP A 87 -3.99 -36.15 11.93
C ASP A 87 -2.65 -36.84 11.60
N ALA A 88 -1.91 -36.31 10.63
CA ALA A 88 -0.62 -36.84 10.22
C ALA A 88 0.53 -36.38 11.14
N HIS A 89 1.73 -36.92 10.91
CA HIS A 89 2.95 -36.47 11.58
C HIS A 89 3.09 -34.93 11.51
N PRO A 90 3.51 -34.22 12.58
CA PRO A 90 3.51 -32.75 12.64
C PRO A 90 4.22 -32.07 11.47
N GLN A 91 5.33 -32.64 11.00
CA GLN A 91 6.04 -32.16 9.81
C GLN A 91 5.14 -32.18 8.54
N ARG A 92 4.31 -33.21 8.39
CA ARG A 92 3.37 -33.34 7.27
C ARG A 92 2.20 -32.36 7.42
N ALA A 93 1.61 -32.26 8.60
CA ALA A 93 0.53 -31.32 8.87
C ALA A 93 1.00 -29.87 8.61
N ASN A 94 2.19 -29.51 9.09
CA ASN A 94 2.79 -28.19 8.88
C ASN A 94 3.06 -27.88 7.40
N PHE A 95 3.61 -28.85 6.64
CA PHE A 95 3.76 -28.70 5.19
C PHE A 95 2.40 -28.53 4.49
N ASP A 96 1.40 -29.30 4.90
CA ASP A 96 0.07 -29.23 4.33
C ASP A 96 -0.61 -27.87 4.61
N ILE A 97 -0.43 -27.30 5.81
CA ILE A 97 -0.87 -25.94 6.15
C ILE A 97 -0.14 -24.92 5.27
N HIS A 98 1.20 -25.00 5.18
CA HIS A 98 2.01 -24.04 4.41
C HIS A 98 1.58 -23.99 2.94
N LYS A 99 1.45 -25.15 2.28
CA LYS A 99 1.08 -25.20 0.86
C LYS A 99 -0.35 -24.68 0.60
N VAL A 100 -1.29 -24.91 1.52
CA VAL A 100 -2.70 -24.53 1.33
C VAL A 100 -2.89 -23.05 1.65
N ALA A 101 -2.34 -22.57 2.77
CA ALA A 101 -2.32 -21.14 3.09
C ALA A 101 -1.62 -20.34 1.98
N GLY A 102 -0.49 -20.85 1.48
CA GLY A 102 0.29 -20.24 0.40
C GLY A 102 -0.53 -20.09 -0.86
N ILE A 103 -1.08 -21.19 -1.41
CA ILE A 103 -1.81 -21.11 -2.68
C ILE A 103 -3.09 -20.28 -2.60
N ILE A 104 -3.80 -20.28 -1.47
CA ILE A 104 -5.03 -19.49 -1.29
C ILE A 104 -4.71 -17.99 -1.29
N THR A 105 -3.56 -17.61 -0.73
CA THR A 105 -3.21 -16.20 -0.51
C THR A 105 -2.22 -15.64 -1.54
N VAL A 106 -1.64 -16.50 -2.39
CA VAL A 106 -0.52 -16.16 -3.28
C VAL A 106 -0.80 -14.96 -4.18
N VAL A 107 -2.00 -14.88 -4.77
CA VAL A 107 -2.35 -13.79 -5.69
C VAL A 107 -2.49 -12.47 -4.94
N PHE A 108 -3.09 -12.49 -3.75
CA PHE A 108 -3.27 -11.30 -2.92
C PHE A 108 -1.94 -10.83 -2.36
N LEU A 109 -1.12 -11.74 -1.83
CA LEU A 109 0.22 -11.43 -1.33
C LEU A 109 1.14 -10.90 -2.43
N PHE A 110 1.04 -11.43 -3.66
CA PHE A 110 1.80 -10.90 -4.79
C PHE A 110 1.43 -9.44 -5.07
N PHE A 111 0.14 -9.12 -5.21
CA PHE A 111 -0.28 -7.74 -5.51
C PHE A 111 -0.04 -6.77 -4.33
N THR A 112 -0.27 -7.19 -3.09
CA THR A 112 0.07 -6.38 -1.91
C THR A 112 1.57 -6.12 -1.82
N GLY A 113 2.41 -7.14 -2.07
CA GLY A 113 3.86 -6.97 -2.14
C GLY A 113 4.32 -6.07 -3.27
N PHE A 114 3.77 -6.28 -4.47
CA PHE A 114 4.12 -5.50 -5.66
C PHE A 114 3.79 -4.01 -5.48
N THR A 115 2.58 -3.71 -5.01
CA THR A 115 2.17 -2.33 -4.72
C THR A 115 3.01 -1.69 -3.61
N GLY A 116 3.35 -2.45 -2.55
CA GLY A 116 4.25 -1.98 -1.49
C GLY A 116 5.67 -1.71 -1.98
N PHE A 117 6.21 -2.58 -2.85
CA PHE A 117 7.50 -2.36 -3.51
C PHE A 117 7.47 -1.08 -4.37
N CYS A 118 6.42 -0.90 -5.18
CA CYS A 118 6.27 0.28 -6.01
C CYS A 118 6.18 1.58 -5.19
N TRP A 119 5.51 1.58 -4.03
CA TRP A 119 5.48 2.78 -3.18
C TRP A 119 6.83 3.10 -2.54
N ASN A 120 7.56 2.09 -2.05
CA ASN A 120 8.89 2.31 -1.47
C ASN A 120 9.92 2.79 -2.51
N PHE A 121 9.75 2.42 -3.78
CA PHE A 121 10.60 2.84 -4.89
C PHE A 121 9.80 3.59 -5.97
N TYR A 122 8.99 4.57 -5.56
CA TYR A 122 8.06 5.26 -6.47
C TYR A 122 8.77 5.97 -7.62
N ASP A 123 9.85 6.70 -7.32
CA ASP A 123 10.61 7.45 -8.33
C ASP A 123 11.22 6.54 -9.41
N LEU A 124 11.54 5.30 -9.03
CA LEU A 124 12.00 4.28 -9.97
C LEU A 124 10.84 3.65 -10.75
N THR A 125 9.75 3.30 -10.06
CA THR A 125 8.69 2.46 -10.63
C THR A 125 7.64 3.24 -11.42
N GLU A 126 7.32 4.49 -11.06
CA GLU A 126 6.32 5.30 -11.75
C GLU A 126 6.68 5.54 -13.23
N PRO A 127 7.89 6.02 -13.60
CA PRO A 127 8.26 6.18 -15.00
C PRO A 127 8.21 4.87 -15.79
N ILE A 128 8.58 3.74 -15.16
CA ILE A 128 8.53 2.41 -15.79
C ILE A 128 7.08 2.02 -16.09
N ILE A 129 6.16 2.24 -15.15
CA ILE A 129 4.73 1.94 -15.34
C ILE A 129 4.17 2.79 -16.49
N TYR A 130 4.48 4.07 -16.54
CA TYR A 130 4.09 4.94 -17.66
C TYR A 130 4.64 4.45 -18.99
N ALA A 131 5.92 4.05 -19.04
CA ALA A 131 6.55 3.52 -20.24
C ALA A 131 5.91 2.20 -20.72
N VAL A 132 5.76 1.21 -19.84
CA VAL A 132 5.18 -0.11 -20.16
C VAL A 132 3.71 -0.01 -20.57
N THR A 133 2.98 0.97 -20.05
CA THR A 133 1.57 1.22 -20.40
C THR A 133 1.40 2.20 -21.56
N PHE A 134 2.49 2.62 -22.22
CA PHE A 134 2.50 3.59 -23.31
C PHE A 134 1.73 4.88 -22.96
N THR A 135 1.74 5.26 -21.69
CA THR A 135 1.05 6.45 -21.18
C THR A 135 2.09 7.54 -20.97
N PRO A 136 1.97 8.69 -21.66
CA PRO A 136 2.85 9.84 -21.43
C PRO A 136 2.84 10.25 -19.96
N LYS A 137 4.03 10.47 -19.39
CA LYS A 137 4.16 10.96 -18.02
C LYS A 137 3.45 12.33 -17.94
N PRO A 138 2.58 12.55 -16.93
CA PRO A 138 1.98 13.85 -16.71
C PRO A 138 3.06 14.92 -16.51
N SER A 139 2.82 16.13 -17.04
CA SER A 139 3.70 17.27 -16.78
C SER A 139 3.74 17.59 -15.29
N GLU A 140 4.88 18.09 -14.83
CA GLU A 140 5.00 18.64 -13.47
C GLU A 140 4.01 19.79 -13.29
N LEU A 141 3.46 19.86 -12.09
CA LEU A 141 2.49 20.89 -11.71
C LEU A 141 3.25 21.97 -10.97
N VAL A 142 3.38 23.12 -11.61
CA VAL A 142 4.11 24.26 -11.05
C VAL A 142 3.15 25.44 -10.96
N SER A 143 2.94 25.90 -9.74
CA SER A 143 2.31 27.19 -9.49
C SER A 143 3.33 28.30 -9.68
N LYS A 144 2.89 29.44 -10.19
CA LYS A 144 3.75 30.60 -10.51
C LYS A 144 3.48 31.74 -9.53
N PRO A 145 4.37 31.99 -8.55
CA PRO A 145 4.27 33.15 -7.68
C PRO A 145 4.13 34.46 -8.46
N ILE A 146 3.10 35.24 -8.12
CA ILE A 146 2.89 36.57 -8.67
C ILE A 146 3.38 37.59 -7.63
N PRO A 147 4.43 38.39 -7.93
CA PRO A 147 4.98 39.36 -6.99
C PRO A 147 3.90 40.30 -6.45
N GLY A 148 3.84 40.44 -5.12
CA GLY A 148 2.90 41.33 -4.44
C GLY A 148 1.44 40.85 -4.40
N LYS A 149 1.13 39.66 -4.94
CA LYS A 149 -0.22 39.08 -4.90
C LYS A 149 -0.28 37.93 -3.90
N SER A 150 -1.28 37.95 -3.02
CA SER A 150 -1.60 36.81 -2.17
C SER A 150 -2.20 35.67 -3.00
N THR A 151 -2.23 34.47 -2.44
CA THR A 151 -2.99 33.36 -3.03
C THR A 151 -4.47 33.73 -3.14
N LEU A 152 -5.17 33.10 -4.08
CA LEU A 152 -6.62 33.20 -4.15
C LEU A 152 -7.28 32.67 -2.87
N GLY A 153 -8.46 33.20 -2.56
CA GLY A 153 -9.25 32.71 -1.43
C GLY A 153 -9.77 31.29 -1.68
N LEU A 154 -9.82 30.46 -0.64
CA LEU A 154 -10.24 29.06 -0.75
C LEU A 154 -11.63 28.90 -1.39
N THR A 155 -12.57 29.79 -1.08
CA THR A 155 -13.91 29.79 -1.67
C THR A 155 -13.88 29.95 -3.19
N GLU A 156 -12.98 30.78 -3.70
CA GLU A 156 -12.81 31.00 -5.14
C GLU A 156 -12.15 29.80 -5.81
N GLN A 157 -11.09 29.27 -5.20
CA GLN A 157 -10.42 28.04 -5.65
C GLN A 157 -11.39 26.85 -5.72
N LEU A 158 -12.26 26.69 -4.72
CA LEU A 158 -13.28 25.64 -4.71
C LEU A 158 -14.35 25.85 -5.80
N LYS A 159 -14.76 27.09 -6.09
CA LYS A 159 -15.65 27.39 -7.21
C LYS A 159 -15.03 27.00 -8.54
N ILE A 160 -13.76 27.35 -8.75
CA ILE A 160 -13.00 26.99 -9.95
C ILE A 160 -12.91 25.46 -10.09
N ALA A 161 -12.56 24.75 -9.01
CA ALA A 161 -12.46 23.30 -9.03
C ALA A 161 -13.80 22.61 -9.35
N ASN A 162 -14.89 23.08 -8.74
CA ASN A 162 -16.24 22.57 -9.03
C ASN A 162 -16.66 22.82 -10.47
N ALA A 163 -16.27 23.96 -11.07
CA ALA A 163 -16.52 24.24 -12.48
C ALA A 163 -15.64 23.37 -13.40
N ALA A 164 -14.40 23.07 -13.00
CA ALA A 164 -13.48 22.22 -13.75
C ALA A 164 -13.90 20.74 -13.77
N LEU A 165 -14.56 20.26 -12.70
CA LEU A 165 -15.09 18.91 -12.61
C LEU A 165 -16.56 18.91 -12.13
N PRO A 166 -17.52 19.23 -13.02
CA PRO A 166 -18.93 19.32 -12.66
C PRO A 166 -19.50 18.01 -12.10
N GLY A 167 -20.33 18.13 -11.07
CA GLY A 167 -21.00 16.98 -10.42
C GLY A 167 -20.13 16.23 -9.40
N ALA A 168 -18.86 16.60 -9.26
CA ALA A 168 -18.01 16.06 -8.21
C ALA A 168 -18.16 16.84 -6.88
N VAL A 169 -17.92 16.16 -5.76
CA VAL A 169 -17.95 16.75 -4.41
C VAL A 169 -16.54 16.76 -3.83
N THR A 170 -16.09 17.90 -3.31
CA THR A 170 -14.79 18.00 -2.64
C THR A 170 -14.72 17.09 -1.41
N LYS A 171 -13.65 16.31 -1.31
CA LYS A 171 -13.40 15.39 -0.19
C LYS A 171 -12.20 15.79 0.65
N SER A 172 -11.13 16.24 0.01
CA SER A 172 -9.95 16.77 0.70
C SER A 172 -9.29 17.86 -0.12
N ILE A 173 -8.56 18.72 0.59
CA ILE A 173 -7.76 19.80 0.03
C ILE A 173 -6.36 19.59 0.61
N TYR A 174 -5.38 19.51 -0.27
CA TYR A 174 -3.97 19.43 0.08
C TYR A 174 -3.38 20.80 -0.21
N PHE A 175 -2.96 21.48 0.86
CA PHE A 175 -2.39 22.81 0.75
C PHE A 175 -0.95 22.73 0.24
N PRO A 176 -0.52 23.68 -0.61
CA PRO A 176 0.87 23.85 -1.02
C PRO A 176 1.79 24.06 0.19
N ASP A 177 2.93 23.36 0.22
CA ASP A 177 3.98 23.58 1.23
C ASP A 177 4.93 24.72 0.80
N LYS A 178 5.13 24.88 -0.52
CA LYS A 178 5.98 25.92 -1.12
C LYS A 178 5.18 26.88 -2.02
N PRO A 179 5.69 28.10 -2.27
CA PRO A 179 5.11 29.04 -3.22
C PRO A 179 4.93 28.48 -4.65
N GLU A 180 5.76 27.52 -5.05
CA GLU A 180 5.74 26.92 -6.38
C GLU A 180 4.84 25.68 -6.48
N ASP A 181 4.32 25.17 -5.36
CA ASP A 181 3.47 23.99 -5.34
C ASP A 181 2.04 24.33 -5.77
N ALA A 182 1.43 23.46 -6.56
CA ALA A 182 0.04 23.60 -6.97
C ALA A 182 -0.93 23.19 -5.84
N LEU A 183 -2.06 23.89 -5.73
CA LEU A 183 -3.13 23.46 -4.84
C LEU A 183 -3.80 22.21 -5.41
N GLN A 184 -3.90 21.15 -4.61
CA GLN A 184 -4.60 19.93 -5.00
C GLN A 184 -5.94 19.81 -4.26
N ILE A 185 -7.02 19.67 -5.02
CA ILE A 185 -8.36 19.41 -4.51
C ILE A 185 -8.78 18.01 -4.96
N ARG A 186 -8.91 17.09 -4.01
CA ARG A 186 -9.43 15.75 -4.27
C ARG A 186 -10.95 15.78 -4.24
N MET A 187 -11.54 15.22 -5.28
CA MET A 187 -12.96 15.27 -5.53
C MET A 187 -13.52 13.87 -5.79
N LYS A 188 -14.78 13.67 -5.41
CA LYS A 188 -15.52 12.42 -5.62
C LYS A 188 -16.62 12.63 -6.65
N LEU A 189 -16.56 11.90 -7.75
CA LEU A 189 -17.69 11.76 -8.67
C LEU A 189 -18.69 10.72 -8.14
N PRO A 190 -19.98 10.79 -8.54
CA PRO A 190 -20.98 9.80 -8.15
C PRO A 190 -20.60 8.36 -8.52
N GLN A 191 -19.84 8.18 -9.59
CA GLN A 191 -19.40 6.87 -10.10
C GLN A 191 -18.11 6.36 -9.45
N ASP A 192 -17.43 7.19 -8.64
CA ASP A 192 -16.17 6.78 -7.99
C ASP A 192 -16.44 5.66 -6.98
N SER A 193 -15.51 4.71 -6.92
CA SER A 193 -15.60 3.54 -6.02
C SER A 193 -15.17 3.88 -4.59
N SER A 194 -14.27 4.85 -4.45
CA SER A 194 -13.76 5.30 -3.16
C SER A 194 -14.68 6.34 -2.51
N ASP A 195 -14.86 6.23 -1.19
CA ASP A 195 -15.51 7.26 -0.37
C ASP A 195 -14.65 8.54 -0.27
N TYR A 196 -13.35 8.40 -0.45
CA TYR A 196 -12.38 9.50 -0.39
C TYR A 196 -12.26 10.28 -1.72
N GLY A 197 -12.90 9.81 -2.79
CA GLY A 197 -12.80 10.36 -4.14
C GLY A 197 -11.60 9.84 -4.91
N ASP A 198 -11.78 9.62 -6.21
CA ASP A 198 -10.77 9.06 -7.10
C ASP A 198 -10.24 10.10 -8.11
N SER A 199 -10.81 11.31 -8.12
CA SER A 199 -10.45 12.40 -9.04
C SER A 199 -9.74 13.55 -8.32
N ASN A 200 -8.89 14.30 -9.04
CA ASN A 200 -8.17 15.45 -8.50
C ASN A 200 -8.23 16.64 -9.47
N VAL A 201 -8.32 17.85 -8.92
CA VAL A 201 -8.14 19.10 -9.66
C VAL A 201 -6.94 19.82 -9.05
N TYR A 202 -6.04 20.26 -9.91
CA TYR A 202 -4.82 20.99 -9.54
C TYR A 202 -4.91 22.42 -10.05
N LEU A 203 -4.70 23.38 -9.17
CA LEU A 203 -4.82 24.79 -9.46
C LEU A 203 -3.51 25.52 -9.18
N ASP A 204 -3.20 26.52 -10.00
CA ASP A 204 -2.23 27.55 -9.65
C ASP A 204 -2.79 28.39 -8.49
N GLN A 205 -2.01 28.55 -7.43
CA GLN A 205 -2.51 29.13 -6.18
C GLN A 205 -2.75 30.66 -6.25
N TYR A 206 -2.20 31.35 -7.25
CA TYR A 206 -2.26 32.81 -7.38
C TYR A 206 -3.22 33.29 -8.48
N SER A 207 -3.23 32.59 -9.61
CA SER A 207 -4.06 32.92 -10.77
C SER A 207 -5.38 32.16 -10.80
N GLY A 208 -5.44 30.98 -10.17
CA GLY A 208 -6.59 30.08 -10.25
C GLY A 208 -6.65 29.31 -11.57
N GLU A 209 -5.59 29.35 -12.39
CA GLU A 209 -5.49 28.54 -13.59
C GLU A 209 -5.62 27.05 -13.23
N VAL A 210 -6.45 26.32 -13.98
CA VAL A 210 -6.58 24.86 -13.84
C VAL A 210 -5.40 24.20 -14.53
N LEU A 211 -4.40 23.81 -13.76
CA LEU A 211 -3.18 23.18 -14.26
C LEU A 211 -3.44 21.75 -14.76
N ARG A 212 -4.28 20.99 -14.04
CA ARG A 212 -4.64 19.61 -14.42
C ARG A 212 -5.95 19.16 -13.80
N VAL A 213 -6.72 18.36 -14.54
CA VAL A 213 -7.89 17.64 -14.04
C VAL A 213 -7.68 16.15 -14.27
N ASP A 214 -7.44 15.42 -13.20
CA ASP A 214 -7.34 13.96 -13.20
C ASP A 214 -8.72 13.38 -12.91
N ASN A 215 -9.51 13.16 -13.97
CA ASN A 215 -10.83 12.54 -13.88
C ASN A 215 -10.69 11.01 -13.90
N ALA A 216 -11.04 10.36 -12.78
CA ALA A 216 -10.93 8.90 -12.60
C ALA A 216 -11.55 8.07 -13.73
N LEU A 217 -12.69 8.54 -14.27
CA LEU A 217 -13.44 7.85 -15.31
C LEU A 217 -12.79 7.92 -16.68
N LYS A 218 -11.87 8.88 -16.89
CA LYS A 218 -11.20 9.15 -18.17
C LYS A 218 -9.70 8.91 -18.12
N MET A 219 -9.19 8.30 -17.05
CA MET A 219 -7.76 8.07 -16.89
C MET A 219 -7.23 7.10 -17.94
N ARG A 220 -6.03 7.43 -18.45
CA ARG A 220 -5.22 6.54 -19.29
C ARG A 220 -4.76 5.32 -18.49
N LEU A 221 -4.33 4.28 -19.19
CA LEU A 221 -4.01 2.98 -18.59
C LEU A 221 -2.94 3.08 -17.49
N GLY A 222 -1.84 3.79 -17.72
CA GLY A 222 -0.76 3.95 -16.73
C GLY A 222 -1.25 4.56 -15.42
N SER A 223 -1.96 5.69 -15.52
CA SER A 223 -2.53 6.34 -14.34
C SER A 223 -3.60 5.49 -13.66
N ARG A 224 -4.38 4.70 -14.42
CA ARG A 224 -5.36 3.75 -13.86
C ARG A 224 -4.67 2.62 -13.09
N VAL A 225 -3.55 2.10 -13.60
CA VAL A 225 -2.73 1.09 -12.91
C VAL A 225 -2.21 1.67 -11.59
N LEU A 226 -1.61 2.87 -11.60
CA LEU A 226 -1.13 3.52 -10.38
C LEU A 226 -2.26 3.77 -9.37
N ASN A 227 -3.42 4.26 -9.82
CA ASN A 227 -4.58 4.45 -8.93
C ASN A 227 -5.12 3.13 -8.37
N SER A 228 -4.96 2.00 -9.08
CA SER A 228 -5.39 0.68 -8.58
C SER A 228 -4.53 0.17 -7.42
N PHE A 229 -3.35 0.75 -7.18
CA PHE A 229 -2.46 0.28 -6.12
C PHE A 229 -3.10 0.42 -4.74
N THR A 230 -3.73 1.57 -4.45
CA THR A 230 -4.43 1.80 -3.18
C THR A 230 -5.49 0.73 -2.88
N PRO A 231 -6.49 0.49 -3.75
CA PRO A 231 -7.50 -0.50 -3.45
C PRO A 231 -6.97 -1.93 -3.46
N LEU A 232 -5.97 -2.27 -4.27
CA LEU A 232 -5.34 -3.60 -4.28
C LEU A 232 -4.48 -3.86 -3.04
N HIS A 233 -3.79 -2.85 -2.52
CA HIS A 233 -2.96 -3.00 -1.33
C HIS A 233 -3.81 -3.15 -0.06
N TYR A 234 -4.84 -2.31 0.08
CA TYR A 234 -5.72 -2.30 1.25
C TYR A 234 -6.94 -3.22 1.15
N GLY A 235 -7.17 -3.86 0.00
CA GLY A 235 -8.32 -4.74 -0.21
C GLY A 235 -9.66 -4.02 -0.23
N THR A 236 -9.70 -2.76 -0.66
CA THR A 236 -10.95 -1.94 -0.65
C THR A 236 -11.76 -2.04 -1.95
N PHE A 237 -11.25 -2.72 -2.98
CA PHE A 237 -11.87 -2.79 -4.32
C PHE A 237 -13.27 -3.42 -4.37
N GLY A 238 -13.65 -4.28 -3.41
CA GLY A 238 -14.98 -4.88 -3.33
C GLY A 238 -15.75 -4.47 -2.07
N GLY A 239 -15.36 -3.38 -1.41
CA GLY A 239 -16.00 -2.90 -0.18
C GLY A 239 -15.74 -3.79 1.03
N LEU A 240 -16.75 -3.99 1.88
CA LEU A 240 -16.61 -4.73 3.13
C LEU A 240 -16.16 -6.20 2.95
N PRO A 241 -16.69 -6.99 1.99
CA PRO A 241 -16.26 -8.37 1.78
C PRO A 241 -14.75 -8.51 1.54
N THR A 242 -14.18 -7.66 0.69
CA THR A 242 -12.75 -7.72 0.36
C THR A 242 -11.89 -7.23 1.52
N ARG A 243 -12.36 -6.27 2.31
CA ARG A 243 -11.67 -5.85 3.55
C ARG A 243 -11.61 -6.99 4.56
N ILE A 244 -12.70 -7.74 4.74
CA ILE A 244 -12.72 -8.93 5.63
C ILE A 244 -11.75 -10.00 5.11
N LEU A 245 -11.75 -10.28 3.81
CA LEU A 245 -10.77 -11.19 3.20
C LEU A 245 -9.33 -10.74 3.49
N TYR A 246 -9.04 -9.44 3.37
CA TYR A 246 -7.71 -8.90 3.58
C TYR A 246 -7.22 -8.97 5.04
N VAL A 247 -8.12 -9.04 6.02
CA VAL A 247 -7.74 -9.37 7.40
C VAL A 247 -7.08 -10.76 7.45
N PHE A 248 -7.66 -11.76 6.77
CA PHE A 248 -7.09 -13.11 6.72
C PHE A 248 -5.84 -13.19 5.84
N VAL A 249 -5.82 -12.47 4.72
CA VAL A 249 -4.60 -12.35 3.88
C VAL A 249 -3.46 -11.71 4.69
N GLY A 250 -3.73 -10.69 5.50
CA GLY A 250 -2.73 -10.03 6.33
C GLY A 250 -2.16 -10.92 7.45
N LEU A 251 -2.90 -11.96 7.88
CA LEU A 251 -2.40 -12.97 8.82
C LEU A 251 -1.56 -14.06 8.13
N ALA A 252 -1.68 -14.21 6.82
CA ALA A 252 -1.01 -15.28 6.07
C ALA A 252 0.53 -15.19 6.11
N PRO A 253 1.19 -14.02 6.02
CA PRO A 253 2.64 -13.93 6.16
C PRO A 253 3.16 -14.53 7.48
N LEU A 254 2.45 -14.31 8.60
CA LEU A 254 2.82 -14.90 9.89
C LEU A 254 2.71 -16.42 9.86
N ILE A 255 1.60 -16.96 9.35
CA ILE A 255 1.39 -18.40 9.22
C ILE A 255 2.47 -19.02 8.32
N LEU A 256 2.74 -18.41 7.17
CA LEU A 256 3.72 -18.89 6.20
C LEU A 256 5.14 -18.80 6.75
N PHE A 257 5.48 -17.74 7.47
CA PHE A 257 6.77 -17.60 8.15
C PHE A 257 6.97 -18.71 9.19
N LEU A 258 6.01 -18.90 10.11
CA LEU A 258 6.10 -19.92 11.15
C LEU A 258 6.20 -21.32 10.55
N THR A 259 5.32 -21.65 9.62
CA THR A 259 5.31 -22.98 8.99
C THR A 259 6.55 -23.23 8.12
N GLY A 260 7.03 -22.24 7.38
CA GLY A 260 8.26 -22.33 6.61
C GLY A 260 9.51 -22.46 7.49
N PHE A 261 9.56 -21.71 8.58
CA PHE A 261 10.63 -21.80 9.57
C PHE A 261 10.66 -23.18 10.26
N LEU A 262 9.51 -23.73 10.64
CA LEU A 262 9.41 -25.09 11.17
C LEU A 262 9.88 -26.14 10.15
N MET A 263 9.51 -26.01 8.87
CA MET A 263 10.03 -26.89 7.80
C MET A 263 11.55 -26.84 7.70
N TYR A 264 12.13 -25.65 7.79
CA TYR A 264 13.58 -25.46 7.82
C TYR A 264 14.21 -26.18 9.02
N LEU A 265 13.68 -25.97 10.23
CA LEU A 265 14.19 -26.64 11.45
C LEU A 265 14.11 -28.16 11.33
N TYR A 266 12.97 -28.71 10.89
CA TYR A 266 12.83 -30.16 10.70
C TYR A 266 13.87 -30.71 9.72
N ARG A 267 14.11 -30.02 8.60
CA ARG A 267 15.11 -30.44 7.60
C ARG A 267 16.54 -30.44 8.14
N HIS A 268 16.86 -29.54 9.07
CA HIS A 268 18.20 -29.41 9.64
C HIS A 268 18.42 -30.27 10.89
N TRP A 269 17.39 -30.51 11.70
CA TRP A 269 17.50 -31.33 12.91
C TRP A 269 17.56 -32.82 12.62
N THR A 270 16.89 -33.32 11.58
CA THR A 270 16.97 -34.74 11.18
C THR A 270 18.28 -35.11 10.48
N LYS A 271 19.17 -34.14 10.21
CA LYS A 271 20.48 -34.36 9.58
C LYS A 271 21.64 -34.51 10.57
N ARG A 272 21.38 -34.55 11.89
CA ARG A 272 22.44 -34.88 12.86
C ARG A 272 22.82 -36.36 12.68
N PRO A 273 24.07 -36.71 12.30
CA PRO A 273 24.46 -38.10 12.18
C PRO A 273 24.36 -38.75 13.55
N ILE A 274 23.64 -39.87 13.63
CA ILE A 274 23.73 -40.79 14.77
C ILE A 274 25.20 -41.19 14.84
N LYS A 275 25.90 -40.75 15.88
CA LYS A 275 27.26 -41.24 16.18
C LYS A 275 27.09 -42.72 16.52
N ASN A 276 27.32 -43.61 15.55
CA ASN A 276 27.38 -45.05 15.81
C ASN A 276 28.60 -45.29 16.70
N ASN A 277 28.41 -45.38 18.01
CA ASN A 277 29.36 -46.05 18.90
C ASN A 277 29.29 -47.54 18.57
N ILE A 278 30.10 -47.96 17.60
CA ILE A 278 30.40 -49.37 17.37
C ILE A 278 31.24 -49.85 18.55
N TYR A 279 30.71 -50.84 19.26
CA TYR A 279 31.40 -51.56 20.33
C TYR A 279 32.69 -52.21 19.79
N THR A 280 33.82 -51.97 20.46
CA THR A 280 34.96 -52.89 20.44
C THR A 280 34.92 -53.72 21.73
N THR A 281 34.31 -54.90 21.64
CA THR A 281 34.54 -56.01 22.57
C THR A 281 35.43 -57.04 21.89
N SER A 282 36.70 -57.14 22.33
CA SER A 282 37.66 -58.26 22.22
C SER A 282 39.01 -57.72 22.71
N ASN A 283 39.73 -58.25 23.70
CA ASN A 283 39.85 -59.62 24.21
C ASN A 283 39.92 -59.64 25.74
#